data_AF-A0A925V0P2-F1
#
_entry.id   AF-A0A925V0P2-F1
#
_cell.length_a   1.000
_cell.length_b   1.000
_cell.length_c   1.000
_cell.angle_alpha   90.00
_cell.angle_beta   90.00
_cell.angle_gamma   90.00
#
_symmetry.space_group_name_H-M   'P 1'
#
loop_
_entity.id
_entity.type
_entity.pdbx_description
1 polymer ?
#
loop_
_entity_poly.entity_id
_entity_poly.type
_entity_poly.pdbx_seq_one_letter_code
_entity_poly.pdbx_strand_id
1 'polypeptide(L)'
;MSDTPKVVAATEKRFPCHNCGAKLAFAPGTSVLKCQYCGFENEIPQSAEEIEELDFHAYLEIARTESVADVEQTVKCSACAAEFTARGDATSDSCPFCGSHSIIAVAAEVRIRPKSLLPFKYKMEEARTAYENWLKKCWLAPNDLKKFARETGGLQGMYIPYWTYDSNTTTWYQGMRGEHYYSTET
;
A
#
# COMPACT_ATOMS: atom_id res chain seq x y z
N MET A 1 25.23 29.36 -8.05
CA MET A 1 23.79 29.63 -7.94
C MET A 1 23.18 28.33 -7.49
N SER A 2 22.88 28.23 -6.20
CA SER A 2 22.36 27.01 -5.59
C SER A 2 20.87 26.94 -5.91
N ASP A 3 20.48 26.03 -6.80
CA ASP A 3 19.08 25.71 -7.05
C ASP A 3 18.50 25.05 -5.79
N THR A 4 17.86 25.85 -4.95
CA THR A 4 17.07 25.35 -3.83
C THR A 4 15.83 24.67 -4.42
N PRO A 5 15.62 23.36 -4.18
CA PRO A 5 14.42 22.67 -4.66
C PRO A 5 13.17 23.36 -4.10
N LYS A 6 12.23 23.65 -5.00
CA LYS A 6 10.98 24.35 -4.70
C LYS A 6 10.12 23.40 -3.85
N VAL A 7 10.06 23.65 -2.54
CA VAL A 7 9.22 22.88 -1.61
C VAL A 7 7.75 23.08 -2.00
N VAL A 8 7.15 22.05 -2.59
CA VAL A 8 5.70 22.01 -2.85
C VAL A 8 5.04 21.60 -1.55
N ALA A 9 4.37 22.52 -0.88
CA ALA A 9 3.68 22.24 0.38
C ALA A 9 2.52 21.26 0.13
N ALA A 10 2.72 19.99 0.52
CA ALA A 10 1.67 18.99 0.46
C ALA A 10 0.53 19.35 1.42
N THR A 11 -0.71 19.31 0.93
CA THR A 11 -1.90 19.54 1.78
C THR A 11 -2.17 18.28 2.61
N GLU A 12 -1.91 18.38 3.91
CA GLU A 12 -2.08 17.28 4.87
C GLU A 12 -3.57 17.15 5.28
N LYS A 13 -4.20 16.00 5.02
CA LYS A 13 -5.57 15.70 5.50
C LYS A 13 -5.54 14.76 6.71
N ARG A 14 -6.34 15.07 7.73
CA ARG A 14 -6.35 14.37 9.03
C ARG A 14 -7.74 13.94 9.46
N PHE A 15 -7.76 12.93 10.33
CA PHE A 15 -8.97 12.30 10.84
C PHE A 15 -8.88 12.09 12.37
N PRO A 16 -9.07 13.17 13.17
CA PRO A 16 -9.09 13.06 14.63
C PRO A 16 -10.37 12.40 15.13
N CYS A 17 -10.34 11.81 16.32
CA CYS A 17 -11.52 11.24 16.96
C CYS A 17 -12.60 12.30 17.21
N HIS A 18 -13.83 12.02 16.79
CA HIS A 18 -14.97 12.93 16.97
C HIS A 18 -15.37 13.15 18.44
N ASN A 19 -14.98 12.23 19.35
CA ASN A 19 -15.32 12.33 20.78
C ASN A 19 -14.24 13.05 21.61
N CYS A 20 -12.94 12.82 21.33
CA CYS A 20 -11.85 13.32 22.19
C CYS A 20 -10.67 13.96 21.45
N GLY A 21 -10.70 14.01 20.11
CA GLY A 21 -9.61 14.55 19.30
C GLY A 21 -8.34 13.67 19.21
N ALA A 22 -8.28 12.55 19.93
CA ALA A 22 -7.16 11.63 19.86
C ALA A 22 -7.05 10.93 18.49
N LYS A 23 -5.90 10.31 18.24
CA LYS A 23 -5.65 9.59 17.00
C LYS A 23 -6.52 8.35 16.89
N LEU A 24 -6.87 8.03 15.65
CA LEU A 24 -7.63 6.84 15.32
C LEU A 24 -6.74 5.77 14.69
N ALA A 25 -7.10 4.51 14.90
CA ALA A 25 -6.53 3.37 14.22
C ALA A 25 -7.65 2.63 13.49
N PHE A 26 -7.41 2.20 12.25
CA PHE A 26 -8.35 1.33 11.55
C PHE A 26 -8.48 -0.01 12.30
N ALA A 27 -9.72 -0.48 12.46
CA ALA A 27 -10.00 -1.79 13.04
C ALA A 27 -10.25 -2.79 11.90
N PRO A 28 -9.31 -3.72 11.60
CA PRO A 28 -9.51 -4.67 10.51
C PRO A 28 -10.77 -5.51 10.69
N GLY A 29 -11.47 -5.75 9.58
CA GLY A 29 -12.73 -6.50 9.55
C GLY A 29 -13.96 -5.67 9.87
N THR A 30 -13.82 -4.36 10.07
CA THR A 30 -14.94 -3.43 10.31
C THR A 30 -14.89 -2.24 9.35
N SER A 31 -15.90 -1.39 9.41
CA SER A 31 -15.99 -0.11 8.70
C SER A 31 -15.74 1.08 9.65
N VAL A 32 -14.97 0.88 10.72
CA VAL A 32 -14.73 1.92 11.74
C VAL A 32 -13.25 2.21 11.99
N LEU A 33 -12.98 3.46 12.35
CA LEU A 33 -11.75 3.94 12.92
C LEU A 33 -11.90 3.99 14.45
N LYS A 34 -11.21 3.12 15.17
CA LYS A 34 -11.30 3.01 16.63
C LYS A 34 -10.30 3.93 17.31
N CYS A 35 -10.79 4.71 18.28
CA CYS A 35 -9.93 5.54 19.13
C CYS A 35 -9.25 4.68 20.19
N GLN A 36 -7.92 4.63 20.18
CA GLN A 36 -7.16 3.88 21.19
C GLN A 36 -7.15 4.53 22.58
N TYR A 37 -7.57 5.81 22.68
CA TYR A 37 -7.61 6.55 23.93
C TYR A 37 -8.96 6.41 24.66
N CYS A 38 -10.06 6.80 24.02
CA CYS A 38 -11.39 6.78 24.64
C CYS A 38 -12.28 5.61 24.21
N GLY A 39 -11.81 4.76 23.29
CA GLY A 39 -12.57 3.60 22.81
C GLY A 39 -13.68 3.92 21.80
N PHE A 40 -13.96 5.19 21.53
CA PHE A 40 -15.01 5.61 20.59
C PHE A 40 -14.73 5.08 19.17
N GLU A 41 -15.77 4.55 18.53
CA GLU A 41 -15.73 4.01 17.17
C GLU A 41 -16.27 5.06 16.20
N ASN A 42 -15.43 5.46 15.25
CA ASN A 42 -15.72 6.53 14.29
C ASN A 42 -16.02 5.85 12.96
N GLU A 43 -17.25 5.94 12.48
CA GLU A 43 -17.65 5.29 11.24
C GLU A 43 -16.92 5.88 10.03
N ILE A 44 -16.52 5.00 9.10
CA ILE A 44 -16.00 5.38 7.79
C ILE A 44 -17.19 5.48 6.84
N PRO A 45 -17.51 6.68 6.31
CA PRO A 45 -18.58 6.85 5.35
C PRO A 45 -18.36 5.92 4.15
N GLN A 46 -19.37 5.13 3.81
CA GLN A 46 -19.33 4.30 2.61
C GLN A 46 -19.64 5.18 1.40
N SER A 47 -18.81 5.09 0.37
CA SER A 47 -19.14 5.72 -0.92
C SER A 47 -20.23 4.89 -1.60
N ALA A 48 -21.23 5.59 -2.16
CA ALA A 48 -22.23 4.96 -3.03
C ALA A 48 -21.75 4.88 -4.50
N GLU A 49 -20.55 5.37 -4.79
CA GLU A 49 -19.97 5.33 -6.13
C GLU A 49 -19.64 3.89 -6.52
N GLU A 50 -20.12 3.48 -7.69
CA GLU A 50 -19.74 2.21 -8.28
C GLU A 50 -18.32 2.28 -8.84
N ILE A 51 -17.56 1.21 -8.62
CA ILE A 51 -16.22 1.09 -9.18
C ILE A 51 -16.35 0.65 -10.63
N GLU A 52 -16.32 1.62 -11.53
CA GLU A 52 -16.39 1.36 -12.98
C GLU A 52 -15.03 0.96 -13.55
N GLU A 53 -15.04 -0.10 -14.34
CA GLU A 53 -13.90 -0.48 -15.19
C GLU A 53 -13.69 0.56 -16.29
N LEU A 54 -12.42 0.81 -16.60
CA LEU A 54 -12.01 1.80 -17.58
C LEU A 54 -11.61 1.10 -18.87
N ASP A 55 -12.04 1.65 -20.01
CA ASP A 55 -11.52 1.19 -21.30
C ASP A 55 -10.00 1.37 -21.35
N PHE A 56 -9.29 0.28 -21.63
CA PHE A 56 -7.84 0.23 -21.55
C PHE A 56 -7.18 1.22 -22.53
N HIS A 57 -7.67 1.29 -23.78
CA HIS A 57 -7.08 2.14 -24.81
C HIS A 57 -7.36 3.61 -24.55
N ALA A 58 -8.60 3.98 -24.20
CA ALA A 58 -8.95 5.34 -23.83
C ALA A 58 -8.15 5.82 -22.62
N TYR A 59 -7.95 4.95 -21.62
CA TYR A 59 -7.20 5.33 -20.44
C TYR A 59 -5.70 5.50 -20.70
N LEU A 60 -5.10 4.70 -21.60
CA LEU A 60 -3.71 4.87 -22.00
C LEU A 60 -3.42 6.25 -22.60
N GLU A 61 -4.36 6.81 -23.37
CA GLU A 61 -4.19 8.15 -23.96
C GLU A 61 -4.24 9.26 -22.91
N ILE A 62 -5.12 9.12 -21.90
CA ILE A 62 -5.18 10.04 -20.75
C ILE A 62 -3.88 9.95 -19.94
N ALA A 63 -3.45 8.73 -19.59
CA ALA A 63 -2.26 8.49 -18.78
C ALA A 63 -0.96 9.01 -19.43
N ARG A 64 -0.89 9.05 -20.77
CA ARG A 64 0.25 9.61 -21.51
C ARG A 64 0.40 11.13 -21.36
N THR A 65 -0.69 11.84 -21.06
CA THR A 65 -0.73 13.31 -21.04
C THR A 65 -0.51 13.88 -19.64
N GLU A 66 -0.73 13.09 -18.58
CA GLU A 66 -0.75 13.56 -17.18
C GLU A 66 0.51 13.22 -16.35
N SER A 67 1.63 12.85 -16.98
CA SER A 67 2.86 12.50 -16.23
C SER A 67 3.58 13.72 -15.67
N VAL A 68 3.64 13.85 -14.34
CA VAL A 68 4.44 14.85 -13.63
C VAL A 68 5.64 14.17 -12.94
N ALA A 69 6.76 14.88 -12.82
CA ALA A 69 8.01 14.37 -12.27
C ALA A 69 8.04 14.37 -10.72
N ASP A 70 8.89 13.48 -10.20
CA ASP A 70 9.21 13.27 -8.78
C ASP A 70 9.78 14.53 -8.12
N VAL A 71 9.26 14.87 -6.94
CA VAL A 71 9.85 15.89 -6.06
C VAL A 71 9.68 15.38 -4.64
N GLU A 72 10.80 15.20 -3.93
CA GLU A 72 10.81 14.94 -2.48
C GLU A 72 9.94 15.98 -1.76
N GLN A 73 8.95 15.51 -1.00
CA GLN A 73 7.99 16.40 -0.34
C GLN A 73 8.30 16.57 1.13
N THR A 74 8.55 17.83 1.52
CA THR A 74 8.53 18.23 2.93
C THR A 74 7.08 18.41 3.38
N VAL A 75 6.68 17.65 4.40
CA VAL A 75 5.34 17.67 4.99
C VAL A 75 5.39 18.44 6.30
N LYS A 76 4.49 19.41 6.45
CA LYS A 76 4.29 20.14 7.71
C LYS A 76 3.15 19.52 8.50
N CYS A 77 3.47 18.94 9.66
CA CYS A 77 2.52 18.34 10.58
C CYS A 77 1.67 19.42 11.27
N SER A 78 0.38 19.52 10.97
CA SER A 78 -0.56 20.43 11.65
C SER A 78 -0.87 20.11 13.13
N ALA A 79 -0.21 19.14 13.77
CA ALA A 79 -0.48 18.70 15.17
C ALA A 79 0.61 19.20 16.11
N CYS A 80 1.86 19.02 15.71
CA CYS A 80 3.02 19.48 16.46
C CYS A 80 3.81 20.55 15.73
N ALA A 81 3.33 21.01 14.57
CA ALA A 81 3.98 21.96 13.68
C ALA A 81 5.34 21.50 13.11
N ALA A 82 5.75 20.24 13.35
CA ALA A 82 7.03 19.73 12.87
C ALA A 82 7.02 19.50 11.36
N GLU A 83 8.13 19.81 10.70
CA GLU A 83 8.35 19.55 9.29
C GLU A 83 9.21 18.30 9.14
N PHE A 84 8.78 17.35 8.31
CA PHE A 84 9.51 16.12 8.03
C PHE A 84 9.43 15.76 6.56
N THR A 85 10.49 15.15 6.04
CA THR A 85 10.51 14.64 4.68
C THR A 85 9.78 13.30 4.66
N ALA A 86 8.69 13.24 3.90
CA ALA A 86 8.02 11.99 3.60
C ALA A 86 8.83 11.25 2.54
N ARG A 87 8.83 9.92 2.58
CA ARG A 87 9.38 9.16 1.44
C ARG A 87 8.59 9.53 0.18
N GLY A 88 9.28 9.77 -0.94
CA GLY A 88 8.66 10.23 -2.18
C GLY A 88 7.54 9.33 -2.70
N ASP A 89 7.55 8.04 -2.33
CA ASP A 89 6.54 7.03 -2.69
C ASP A 89 5.37 6.91 -1.68
N ALA A 90 5.43 7.55 -0.51
CA ALA A 90 4.46 7.34 0.57
C ALA A 90 3.22 8.23 0.45
N THR A 91 2.07 7.62 0.13
CA THR A 91 0.75 8.29 0.08
C THR A 91 0.14 8.54 1.46
N SER A 92 0.63 7.86 2.48
CA SER A 92 0.31 8.09 3.88
C SER A 92 1.52 7.74 4.75
N ASP A 93 1.75 8.55 5.78
CA ASP A 93 2.79 8.29 6.77
C ASP A 93 2.34 8.78 8.16
N SER A 94 3.08 8.35 9.19
CA SER A 94 2.96 8.84 10.55
C SER A 94 4.03 9.90 10.82
N CYS A 95 3.63 11.03 11.42
CA CYS A 95 4.60 12.05 11.82
C CYS A 95 5.60 11.46 12.83
N PRO A 96 6.92 11.50 12.59
CA PRO A 96 7.91 10.88 13.49
C PRO A 96 8.00 11.58 14.85
N PHE A 97 7.49 12.80 14.95
CA PHE A 97 7.55 13.60 16.17
C PHE A 97 6.38 13.33 17.12
N CYS A 98 5.16 13.37 16.60
CA CYS A 98 3.96 13.24 17.43
C CYS A 98 3.16 11.97 17.12
N GLY A 99 3.53 11.20 16.10
CA GLY A 99 2.90 9.96 15.66
C GLY A 99 1.52 10.13 15.04
N SER A 100 1.09 11.34 14.65
CA SER A 100 -0.20 11.55 13.97
C SER A 100 -0.13 10.98 12.55
N HIS A 101 -1.16 10.23 12.14
CA HIS A 101 -1.28 9.74 10.77
C HIS A 101 -1.81 10.84 9.86
N SER A 102 -1.21 10.91 8.66
CA SER A 102 -1.51 11.94 7.69
C SER A 102 -1.49 11.37 6.28
N ILE A 103 -2.38 11.87 5.43
CA ILE A 103 -2.33 11.61 3.98
C ILE A 103 -1.40 12.65 3.37
N ILE A 104 -0.42 12.17 2.61
CA ILE A 104 0.63 12.99 2.01
C ILE A 104 0.35 13.04 0.52
N ALA A 105 0.23 14.27 0.00
CA ALA A 105 -0.14 14.51 -1.38
C ALA A 105 1.05 14.30 -2.32
N VAL A 106 1.47 13.04 -2.51
CA VAL A 106 2.62 12.64 -3.34
C VAL A 106 2.57 13.31 -4.72
N ALA A 107 3.68 13.97 -5.10
CA ALA A 107 3.93 14.41 -6.48
C ALA A 107 4.16 13.14 -7.30
N ALA A 108 3.11 12.71 -8.00
CA ALA A 108 3.00 11.38 -8.56
C ALA A 108 4.01 11.12 -9.68
N GLU A 109 5.02 10.26 -9.43
CA GLU A 109 5.59 9.43 -10.49
C GLU A 109 4.52 8.44 -11.01
N VAL A 110 3.61 8.93 -11.87
CA VAL A 110 2.79 8.26 -12.92
C VAL A 110 2.34 6.79 -12.66
N ARG A 111 1.05 6.39 -12.72
CA ARG A 111 0.31 6.26 -14.01
C ARG A 111 -1.20 6.09 -13.98
N ILE A 112 -1.83 5.60 -12.91
CA ILE A 112 -3.29 5.43 -12.83
C ILE A 112 -3.67 5.61 -11.36
N ARG A 113 -4.51 6.59 -11.00
CA ARG A 113 -4.92 6.73 -9.59
C ARG A 113 -5.85 5.58 -9.20
N PRO A 114 -5.57 4.85 -8.10
CA PRO A 114 -6.54 3.89 -7.57
C PRO A 114 -7.86 4.61 -7.28
N LYS A 115 -8.96 4.11 -7.85
CA LYS A 115 -10.31 4.66 -7.61
C LYS A 115 -10.92 4.16 -6.31
N SER A 116 -10.40 3.07 -5.76
CA SER A 116 -10.91 2.45 -4.55
C SER A 116 -9.80 1.79 -3.75
N LEU A 117 -10.08 1.54 -2.48
CA LEU A 117 -9.21 0.86 -1.53
C LEU A 117 -9.97 -0.31 -0.93
N LEU A 118 -9.37 -1.49 -0.95
CA LEU A 118 -9.89 -2.64 -0.24
C LEU A 118 -9.40 -2.61 1.22
N PRO A 119 -10.27 -2.44 2.22
CA PRO A 119 -9.84 -2.38 3.61
C PRO A 119 -9.35 -3.74 4.11
N PHE A 120 -8.42 -3.73 5.06
CA PHE A 120 -7.98 -4.97 5.70
C PHE A 120 -9.14 -5.67 6.40
N LYS A 121 -9.42 -6.91 5.98
CA LYS A 121 -10.44 -7.75 6.61
C LYS A 121 -9.93 -8.51 7.84
N TYR A 122 -8.66 -8.91 7.80
CA TYR A 122 -8.05 -9.76 8.83
C TYR A 122 -7.16 -8.95 9.75
N LYS A 123 -7.22 -9.25 11.04
CA LYS A 123 -6.29 -8.73 12.03
C LYS A 123 -4.90 -9.34 11.81
N MET A 124 -3.89 -8.67 12.33
CA MET A 124 -2.50 -9.09 12.20
C MET A 124 -2.26 -10.52 12.70
N GLU A 125 -2.87 -10.90 13.82
CA GLU A 125 -2.72 -12.24 14.39
C GLU A 125 -3.41 -13.34 13.55
N GLU A 126 -4.54 -13.01 12.92
CA GLU A 126 -5.23 -13.92 12.01
C GLU A 126 -4.40 -14.14 10.75
N ALA A 127 -3.84 -13.05 10.20
CA ALA A 127 -2.94 -13.11 9.04
C ALA A 127 -1.67 -13.91 9.34
N ARG A 128 -1.04 -13.70 10.51
CA ARG A 128 0.13 -14.48 10.96
C ARG A 128 -0.20 -15.96 11.08
N THR A 129 -1.32 -16.30 11.73
CA THR A 129 -1.75 -17.70 11.89
C THR A 129 -1.98 -18.37 10.53
N ALA A 130 -2.64 -17.69 9.60
CA ALA A 130 -2.86 -18.19 8.25
C ALA A 130 -1.54 -18.41 7.50
N TYR A 131 -0.62 -17.45 7.60
CA TYR A 131 0.70 -17.51 6.97
C TYR A 131 1.54 -18.68 7.50
N GLU A 132 1.61 -18.87 8.82
CA GLU A 132 2.30 -19.99 9.44
C GLU A 132 1.74 -21.35 9.01
N ASN A 133 0.41 -21.46 8.93
CA ASN A 133 -0.25 -22.69 8.51
C ASN A 133 0.00 -23.03 7.04
N TRP A 134 0.09 -22.01 6.18
CA TRP A 134 0.51 -22.19 4.79
C TRP A 134 1.98 -22.65 4.71
N LEU A 135 2.90 -22.01 5.43
CA LEU A 135 4.32 -22.39 5.44
C LEU A 135 4.58 -23.82 5.92
N LYS A 136 3.77 -24.35 6.85
CA LYS A 136 3.86 -25.76 7.30
C LYS A 136 3.61 -26.75 6.15
N LYS A 137 2.85 -26.37 5.12
CA LYS A 137 2.55 -27.20 3.94
C LYS A 137 3.66 -27.11 2.88
N CYS A 138 4.51 -26.10 2.94
CA CYS A 138 5.63 -25.93 2.02
C CYS A 138 6.83 -26.77 2.47
N TRP A 139 6.89 -28.02 2.01
CA TRP A 139 8.01 -28.94 2.31
C TRP A 139 9.36 -28.31 1.95
N LEU A 140 9.50 -27.73 0.76
CA LEU A 140 10.76 -27.15 0.27
C LEU A 140 11.05 -25.74 0.81
N ALA A 141 10.25 -25.20 1.73
CA ALA A 141 10.50 -23.87 2.30
C ALA A 141 11.76 -23.89 3.19
N PRO A 142 12.73 -22.98 2.97
CA PRO A 142 13.93 -22.85 3.80
C PRO A 142 13.60 -22.67 5.29
N ASN A 143 14.43 -23.24 6.16
CA ASN A 143 14.21 -23.13 7.61
C ASN A 143 14.27 -21.68 8.11
N ASP A 144 15.10 -20.83 7.51
CA ASP A 144 15.20 -19.44 7.91
C ASP A 144 13.94 -18.64 7.54
N LEU A 145 13.26 -18.97 6.44
CA LEU A 145 11.95 -18.41 6.11
C LEU A 145 10.91 -18.77 7.19
N LYS A 146 10.94 -20.01 7.67
CA LYS A 146 10.03 -20.47 8.75
C LYS A 146 10.33 -19.80 10.09
N LYS A 147 11.59 -19.42 10.36
CA LYS A 147 11.97 -18.63 11.55
C LYS A 147 11.49 -17.19 11.42
N PHE A 148 11.82 -16.54 10.30
CA PHE A 148 11.43 -15.16 10.02
C PHE A 148 9.91 -14.96 10.13
N ALA A 149 9.12 -15.90 9.60
CA ALA A 149 7.66 -15.85 9.67
C ALA A 149 7.08 -15.82 11.11
N ARG A 150 7.83 -16.32 12.09
CA ARG A 150 7.44 -16.36 13.51
C ARG A 150 7.91 -15.13 14.29
N GLU A 151 8.82 -14.34 13.74
CA GLU A 151 9.36 -13.14 14.39
C GLU A 151 8.35 -11.99 14.33
N THR A 152 8.40 -11.09 15.32
CA THR A 152 7.47 -9.96 15.48
C THR A 152 7.55 -8.92 14.35
N GLY A 153 8.45 -9.09 13.37
CA GLY A 153 8.57 -8.29 12.14
C GLY A 153 8.42 -9.08 10.83
N GLY A 154 8.11 -10.37 10.88
CA GLY A 154 8.05 -11.25 9.70
C GLY A 154 6.88 -11.00 8.75
N LEU A 155 5.91 -10.18 9.17
CA LEU A 155 4.71 -9.85 8.42
C LEU A 155 4.42 -8.37 8.65
N GLN A 156 4.02 -7.67 7.59
CA GLN A 156 3.60 -6.27 7.64
C GLN A 156 2.39 -6.08 6.73
N GLY A 157 1.40 -5.34 7.20
CA GLY A 157 0.30 -4.88 6.35
C GLY A 157 0.79 -3.76 5.45
N MET A 158 0.67 -3.94 4.14
CA MET A 158 0.99 -2.91 3.15
C MET A 158 -0.13 -2.79 2.12
N TYR A 159 -0.42 -1.57 1.68
CA TYR A 159 -1.30 -1.34 0.54
C TYR A 159 -0.47 -1.37 -0.74
N ILE A 160 -0.83 -2.25 -1.66
CA ILE A 160 -0.21 -2.35 -2.98
C ILE A 160 -1.26 -1.90 -3.99
N PRO A 161 -1.01 -0.85 -4.79
CA PRO A 161 -1.91 -0.50 -5.87
C PRO A 161 -1.87 -1.61 -6.93
N TYR A 162 -3.05 -2.07 -7.34
CA TYR A 162 -3.20 -3.05 -8.41
C TYR A 162 -4.17 -2.51 -9.46
N TRP A 163 -3.89 -2.87 -10.72
CA TRP A 163 -4.76 -2.59 -11.85
C TRP A 163 -5.08 -3.91 -12.53
N THR A 164 -6.37 -4.20 -12.66
CA THR A 164 -6.87 -5.34 -13.40
C THR A 164 -7.19 -4.90 -14.82
N TYR A 165 -6.95 -5.80 -15.76
CA TYR A 165 -7.39 -5.64 -17.14
C TYR A 165 -7.87 -6.98 -17.62
N ASP A 166 -8.93 -6.97 -18.42
CA ASP A 166 -9.41 -8.18 -19.07
C ASP A 166 -8.56 -8.48 -20.29
N SER A 167 -8.31 -9.76 -20.51
CA SER A 167 -7.53 -10.24 -21.65
C SER A 167 -8.20 -11.47 -22.24
N ASN A 168 -8.51 -11.41 -23.53
CA ASN A 168 -9.00 -12.54 -24.31
C ASN A 168 -7.97 -12.86 -25.39
N THR A 169 -7.11 -13.84 -25.13
CA THR A 169 -5.98 -14.18 -26.01
C THR A 169 -6.06 -15.62 -26.50
N THR A 170 -5.62 -15.83 -27.74
CA THR A 170 -5.43 -17.16 -28.32
C THR A 170 -3.97 -17.29 -28.73
N THR A 171 -3.28 -18.29 -28.17
CA THR A 171 -1.85 -18.50 -28.40
C THR A 171 -1.59 -19.93 -28.88
N TRP A 172 -0.82 -20.07 -29.96
CA TRP A 172 -0.30 -21.35 -30.43
C TRP A 172 1.10 -21.55 -29.86
N TYR A 173 1.40 -22.73 -29.30
CA TYR A 173 2.76 -23.06 -28.86
C TYR A 173 3.14 -24.47 -29.33
N GLN A 174 4.44 -24.67 -29.59
CA GLN A 174 5.04 -25.97 -29.84
C GLN A 174 6.20 -26.16 -28.86
N GLY A 175 6.12 -27.19 -28.03
CA GLY A 175 7.18 -27.54 -27.08
C GLY A 175 8.00 -28.74 -27.57
N MET A 176 9.30 -28.73 -27.30
CA MET A 176 10.16 -29.93 -27.40
C MET A 176 10.61 -30.31 -25.98
N ARG A 177 10.61 -31.61 -25.67
CA ARG A 177 11.12 -32.15 -24.41
C ARG A 177 12.43 -32.88 -24.68
N GLY A 178 13.48 -32.58 -23.93
CA GLY A 178 14.70 -33.40 -23.93
C GLY A 178 14.46 -34.70 -23.17
N GLU A 179 14.75 -35.86 -23.79
CA GLU A 179 14.58 -37.17 -23.14
C GLU A 179 15.84 -37.65 -22.41
N HIS A 180 17.02 -37.15 -22.79
CA HIS A 180 18.29 -37.56 -22.18
C HIS A 180 19.24 -36.37 -22.00
N TYR A 181 19.80 -36.25 -20.80
CA TYR A 181 20.88 -35.34 -20.45
C TYR A 181 22.09 -36.16 -20.03
N TYR A 182 23.21 -36.00 -20.74
CA TYR A 182 24.49 -36.59 -20.37
C TYR A 182 25.47 -35.45 -20.09
N SER A 183 26.05 -35.40 -18.88
CA SER A 183 27.20 -34.54 -18.58
C SER A 183 28.45 -35.39 -18.40
N THR A 184 29.52 -35.05 -19.11
CA THR A 184 30.85 -35.63 -18.89
C THR A 184 31.56 -34.76 -17.85
N GLU A 185 31.77 -35.28 -16.65
CA GLU A 185 32.68 -34.65 -15.69
C GLU A 185 34.14 -35.01 -16.06
N THR A 186 35.04 -34.03 -15.95
CA THR A 186 36.50 -34.19 -16.13
C THR A 186 37.19 -33.93 -14.81
#